data_AF-A0AAU5V3K6-F1
#
_entry.id   AF-A0AAU5V3K6-F1
#
_cell.length_a   1.000
_cell.length_b   1.000
_cell.length_c   1.000
_cell.angle_alpha   90.00
_cell.angle_beta   90.00
_cell.angle_gamma   90.00
#
_symmetry.space_group_name_H-M   'P 1'
#
loop_
_entity.id
_entity.type
_entity.pdbx_description
1 polymer ?
#
loop_
_entity_poly.entity_id
_entity_poly.type
_entity_poly.pdbx_seq_one_letter_code
_entity_poly.pdbx_strand_id
1 'polypeptide(L)' 'MSTSDIDFESVFHALPGAVALLSPDLVFADADKAYLSLSGRTREEVMGHYRL' A
#
# COMPACT_ATOMS: atom_id res chain seq x y z
N MET A 1 -8.10 30.12 -2.66
CA MET A 1 -7.26 29.15 -3.40
C MET A 1 -7.78 27.77 -3.05
N SER A 2 -8.47 27.09 -3.96
CA SER A 2 -8.74 25.66 -3.74
C SER A 2 -7.42 24.94 -3.89
N THR A 3 -6.83 24.54 -2.77
CA THR A 3 -5.91 23.41 -2.77
C THR A 3 -6.76 22.23 -3.22
N SER A 4 -6.69 21.88 -4.51
CA SER A 4 -7.27 20.62 -4.98
C SER A 4 -6.65 19.53 -4.13
N ASP A 5 -7.45 18.88 -3.29
CA ASP A 5 -6.97 17.80 -2.43
C ASP A 5 -6.33 16.74 -3.33
N ILE A 6 -5.05 16.47 -3.11
CA ILE A 6 -4.33 15.45 -3.85
C ILE A 6 -4.87 14.10 -3.40
N ASP A 7 -5.38 13.32 -4.34
CA ASP A 7 -5.72 11.92 -4.10
C ASP A 7 -4.43 11.10 -4.00
N PHE A 8 -3.93 10.97 -2.78
CA PHE A 8 -2.71 10.22 -2.49
C PHE A 8 -2.84 8.72 -2.75
N GLU A 9 -4.05 8.14 -2.68
CA GLU A 9 -4.27 6.73 -2.96
C GLU A 9 -4.04 6.46 -4.46
N SER A 10 -4.63 7.29 -5.32
CA SER A 10 -4.40 7.24 -6.77
C SER A 10 -2.93 7.43 -7.13
N VAL A 11 -2.24 8.39 -6.50
CA VAL A 11 -0.80 8.60 -6.73
C VAL A 11 0.02 7.40 -6.29
N PHE A 12 -0.24 6.85 -5.11
CA PHE A 12 0.45 5.69 -4.56
C PHE A 12 0.36 4.48 -5.51
N HIS A 13 -0.83 4.17 -6.01
CA HIS A 13 -1.03 3.06 -6.94
C HIS A 13 -0.49 3.31 -8.36
N ALA A 14 -0.15 4.56 -8.70
CA ALA A 14 0.47 4.91 -9.97
C ALA A 14 2.01 4.95 -9.90
N LEU A 15 2.61 4.75 -8.72
CA LEU A 15 4.07 4.77 -8.57
C LEU A 15 4.73 3.65 -9.41
N PRO A 16 5.86 3.93 -10.06
CA PRO A 16 6.60 2.90 -10.77
C PRO A 16 7.28 1.96 -9.77
N GLY A 17 7.09 0.66 -9.96
CA GLY A 17 7.76 -0.40 -9.18
C GLY A 17 6.88 -0.99 -8.07
N ALA A 18 7.47 -1.91 -7.30
CA ALA A 18 6.80 -2.58 -6.19
C ALA A 18 6.87 -1.72 -4.93
N VAL A 19 5.72 -1.31 -4.40
CA VAL A 19 5.61 -0.48 -3.19
C VAL A 19 4.60 -1.03 -2.20
N ALA A 20 4.92 -0.90 -0.92
CA ALA A 20 4.02 -1.21 0.18
C ALA A 20 4.07 -0.09 1.23
N LEU A 21 2.92 0.19 1.82
CA LEU A 21 2.78 1.13 2.92
C LEU A 21 2.71 0.34 4.22
N LEU A 22 3.49 0.74 5.22
CA LEU A 22 3.44 0.18 6.56
C LEU A 22 3.02 1.23 7.57
N SER A 23 2.26 0.80 8.58
CA SER A 23 2.07 1.57 9.80
C SER A 23 3.38 1.67 10.60
N PRO A 24 3.48 2.58 11.57
CA PRO A 24 4.65 2.65 12.47
C PRO A 24 4.92 1.35 13.23
N ASP A 25 3.88 0.55 13.48
CA ASP A 25 3.98 -0.78 14.11
C ASP A 25 4.40 -1.89 13.13
N LEU A 26 4.85 -1.50 11.92
CA LEU A 26 5.32 -2.39 10.85
C LEU A 26 4.24 -3.34 10.30
N VAL A 27 3.00 -2.89 10.31
CA VAL A 27 1.86 -3.62 9.76
C VAL A 27 1.58 -3.10 8.37
N PHE A 28 1.39 -3.99 7.39
CA PHE A 28 0.98 -3.56 6.06
C PHE A 28 -0.36 -2.82 6.12
N ALA A 29 -0.33 -1.55 5.71
CA ALA A 29 -1.48 -0.67 5.57
C ALA A 29 -2.00 -0.68 4.13
N ASP A 30 -1.11 -0.88 3.14
CA ASP A 30 -1.49 -1.24 1.78
C ASP A 30 -0.29 -1.82 1.00
N ALA A 31 -0.57 -2.43 -0.15
CA ALA A 31 0.44 -2.86 -1.11
C ALA A 31 -0.09 -2.73 -2.54
N ASP A 32 0.74 -2.21 -3.42
CA ASP A 32 0.39 -2.08 -4.83
C ASP A 32 0.44 -3.43 -5.56
N LYS A 33 -0.11 -3.48 -6.77
CA LYS A 33 -0.17 -4.72 -7.55
C LYS A 33 1.21 -5.25 -7.92
N ALA A 34 2.18 -4.38 -8.18
CA ALA A 34 3.54 -4.80 -8.50
C ALA A 34 4.21 -5.46 -7.29
N TYR A 35 4.01 -4.95 -6.07
CA TYR A 35 4.48 -5.59 -4.84
C TYR A 35 3.85 -6.97 -4.62
N LEU A 36 2.54 -7.10 -4.79
CA LEU A 36 1.85 -8.40 -4.65
C LEU A 36 2.39 -9.42 -5.66
N SER A 37 2.57 -8.99 -6.91
CA SER A 37 3.12 -9.84 -7.98
C SER A 37 4.56 -10.26 -7.69
N LEU A 38 5.40 -9.34 -7.22
CA LEU A 38 6.81 -9.62 -6.91
C LEU A 38 6.98 -10.50 -5.67
N SER A 39 6.14 -10.31 -4.66
CA SER A 39 6.18 -11.08 -3.41
C SER A 39 5.52 -12.46 -3.53
N GLY A 40 4.72 -12.68 -4.59
CA GLY A 40 3.95 -13.91 -4.77
C GLY A 40 2.81 -14.07 -3.75
N ARG A 41 2.33 -12.96 -3.17
CA ARG A 41 1.29 -12.95 -2.14
C ARG A 41 0.01 -12.30 -2.64
N THR A 42 -1.12 -12.72 -2.12
CA THR A 42 -2.38 -12.02 -2.32
C THR A 42 -2.50 -10.82 -1.38
N ARG A 43 -3.42 -9.90 -1.69
CA ARG A 43 -3.68 -8.75 -0.81
C ARG A 43 -4.15 -9.21 0.56
N GLU A 44 -4.97 -10.26 0.62
CA GLU A 44 -5.50 -10.83 1.86
C GLU A 44 -4.39 -11.44 2.74
N GLU A 45 -3.33 -11.98 2.12
CA GLU A 45 -2.16 -12.53 2.84
C GLU A 45 -1.21 -11.45 3.38
N VAL A 46 -1.21 -10.27 2.75
CA VAL A 46 -0.41 -9.11 3.15
C VAL A 46 -1.16 -8.25 4.17
N MET A 47 -2.45 -8.03 3.93
CA MET A 47 -3.34 -7.20 4.72
C MET A 47 -3.88 -7.98 5.92
N GLY A 48 -3.04 -8.10 6.94
CA GLY A 48 -3.32 -8.75 8.23
C GLY A 48 -2.06 -9.47 8.71
N HIS A 49 -1.54 -9.26 9.92
CA HIS A 49 -2.26 -9.10 11.16
C HIS A 49 -1.35 -8.41 12.20
N TYR A 50 -1.76 -7.24 12.68
CA TYR A 50 -1.47 -6.86 14.06
C TYR A 50 -2.61 -7.39 14.93
N ARG A 51 -2.28 -8.32 15.82
CA ARG A 51 -3.09 -8.66 16.98
C ARG A 51 -2.34 -8.11 18.18
N LEU A 52 -2.95 -7.17 18.91
CA LEU A 52 -2.74 -7.09 20.35
C LEU A 52 -3.25 -8.38 21.00
#